data_AF-A0A955Y7E6-F1
#
_entry.id   AF-A0A955Y7E6-F1
#
_cell.length_a   1.000
_cell.length_b   1.000
_cell.length_c   1.000
_cell.angle_alpha   90.00
_cell.angle_beta   90.00
_cell.angle_gamma   90.00
#
_symmetry.space_group_name_H-M   'P 1'
#
loop_
_entity.id
_entity.type
_entity.pdbx_description
1 polymer ?
#
loop_
_entity_poly.entity_id
_entity_poly.type
_entity_poly.pdbx_seq_one_letter_code
_entity_poly.pdbx_strand_id
1 'polypeptide(L)'
;VLSLGVGLCLACGGMATTDARGPRGPGKDVEPASIVTEEVSVLHSVEIGGGTLRWVGEAPEGAPKTYGVERLELVLDGRVVPFRPKGELHFSDWSFDVVSPDGAWVVLLQDRTGPFHAVRSRRLATYLAGESEPDRVIGYEGPAEGFRPVLTGPRWTAPHTLHYTEASEAPEDRTVELGP
;
A
#
# COMPACT_ATOMS: atom_id res chain seq x y z
N VAL A 1 -25.50 59.41 -24.62
CA VAL A 1 -24.29 60.24 -24.38
C VAL A 1 -23.20 59.28 -23.89
N LEU A 2 -22.52 58.57 -24.80
CA LEU A 2 -21.24 58.85 -25.49
C LEU A 2 -19.98 58.78 -24.60
N SER A 3 -19.00 58.03 -25.13
CA SER A 3 -17.55 57.93 -24.83
C SER A 3 -17.10 56.86 -23.82
N LEU A 4 -16.31 55.80 -24.13
CA LEU A 4 -15.05 55.56 -24.90
C LEU A 4 -13.76 56.10 -24.27
N GLY A 5 -12.74 55.22 -24.24
CA GLY A 5 -11.29 55.47 -24.04
C GLY A 5 -10.66 54.25 -23.34
N VAL A 6 -9.95 53.30 -23.96
CA VAL A 6 -8.79 53.31 -24.88
C VAL A 6 -7.62 54.15 -24.38
N GLY A 7 -6.51 53.47 -24.10
CA GLY A 7 -5.21 54.06 -23.76
C GLY A 7 -4.08 53.07 -24.04
N LEU A 8 -3.82 52.87 -25.33
CA LEU A 8 -2.63 52.24 -25.91
C LEU A 8 -1.45 53.23 -25.77
N CYS A 9 -0.29 52.78 -25.30
CA CYS A 9 0.97 53.50 -25.49
C CYS A 9 1.91 52.66 -26.36
N LEU A 10 2.10 53.12 -27.60
CA LEU A 10 3.21 52.77 -28.49
C LEU A 10 4.21 53.94 -28.48
N ALA A 11 5.50 53.63 -28.38
CA ALA A 11 6.61 54.40 -28.94
C ALA A 11 7.73 53.37 -29.25
N CYS A 12 8.04 53.08 -30.52
CA CYS A 12 9.01 53.78 -31.39
C CYS A 12 10.41 53.86 -30.74
N GLY A 13 11.52 53.41 -31.32
CA GLY A 13 11.85 52.86 -32.63
C GLY A 13 13.38 52.64 -32.68
N GLY A 14 13.88 51.96 -33.71
CA GLY A 14 15.33 51.84 -33.96
C GLY A 14 15.68 50.69 -34.91
N MET A 15 15.92 51.01 -36.18
CA MET A 15 16.40 50.10 -37.22
C MET A 15 17.94 49.89 -37.15
N ALA A 16 18.32 48.62 -37.30
CA ALA A 16 19.47 48.00 -37.98
C ALA A 16 20.86 48.69 -38.03
N THR A 17 21.91 47.93 -37.66
CA THR A 17 23.07 47.61 -38.55
C THR A 17 23.88 46.40 -38.03
N THR A 18 24.05 45.42 -38.94
CA THR A 18 25.25 44.59 -39.25
C THR A 18 25.89 43.63 -38.22
N ASP A 19 25.68 42.32 -38.51
CA ASP A 19 26.62 41.17 -38.55
C ASP A 19 27.80 41.06 -37.56
N ALA A 20 27.77 40.01 -36.74
CA ALA A 20 28.94 39.16 -36.49
C ALA A 20 28.50 37.76 -35.98
N ARG A 21 28.76 36.74 -36.80
CA ARG A 21 28.73 35.32 -36.40
C ARG A 21 29.68 35.03 -35.22
N GLY A 22 29.17 34.29 -34.24
CA GLY A 22 29.92 33.50 -33.25
C GLY A 22 29.10 32.25 -32.88
N PRO A 23 29.72 31.09 -32.60
CA PRO A 23 29.18 29.78 -32.99
C PRO A 23 28.03 29.28 -32.13
N ARG A 24 27.06 28.63 -32.79
CA ARG A 24 26.09 27.72 -32.15
C ARG A 24 26.87 26.57 -31.51
N GLY A 25 26.93 26.55 -30.19
CA GLY A 25 27.27 25.33 -29.47
C GLY A 25 26.22 24.26 -29.79
N PRO A 26 26.58 22.97 -29.87
CA PRO A 26 25.61 21.92 -30.05
C PRO A 26 24.67 21.97 -28.85
N GLY A 27 23.41 22.32 -29.09
CA GLY A 27 22.34 22.05 -28.15
C GLY A 27 22.39 20.55 -27.91
N LYS A 28 22.80 20.16 -26.71
CA LYS A 28 22.58 18.79 -26.26
C LYS A 28 21.07 18.63 -26.28
N ASP A 29 20.59 17.86 -27.25
CA ASP A 29 19.26 17.29 -27.22
C ASP A 29 19.12 16.64 -25.85
N VAL A 30 18.35 17.29 -24.98
CA VAL A 30 17.98 16.70 -23.70
C VAL A 30 16.98 15.63 -24.07
N GLU A 31 17.50 14.42 -24.25
CA GLU A 31 16.72 13.20 -24.37
C GLU A 31 15.70 13.23 -23.21
N PRO A 32 14.39 13.12 -23.50
CA PRO A 32 13.39 13.17 -22.45
C PRO A 32 13.74 12.06 -21.47
N ALA A 33 13.95 12.43 -20.20
CA ALA A 33 14.25 11.48 -19.14
C ALA A 33 13.20 10.36 -19.23
N SER A 34 13.65 9.18 -19.64
CA SER A 34 12.84 7.97 -19.64
C SER A 34 12.34 7.81 -18.23
N ILE A 35 11.04 8.05 -18.04
CA ILE A 35 10.35 7.72 -16.80
C ILE A 35 10.41 6.21 -16.74
N VAL A 36 11.40 5.67 -16.04
CA VAL A 36 11.43 4.28 -15.63
C VAL A 36 10.20 4.11 -14.76
N THR A 37 9.12 3.64 -15.37
CA THR A 37 7.96 3.17 -14.64
C THR A 37 8.44 1.87 -14.04
N GLU A 38 8.86 1.90 -12.77
CA GLU A 38 9.23 0.67 -12.07
C GLU A 38 8.09 -0.33 -12.25
N GLU A 39 8.36 -1.43 -12.93
CA GLU A 39 7.37 -2.46 -13.17
C GLU A 39 7.06 -3.10 -11.81
N VAL A 40 5.91 -2.75 -11.25
CA VAL A 40 5.49 -3.25 -9.95
C VAL A 40 5.11 -4.73 -10.12
N SER A 41 5.96 -5.64 -9.65
CA SER A 41 5.68 -7.08 -9.64
C SER A 41 4.60 -7.41 -8.61
N VAL A 42 3.36 -7.58 -9.09
CA VAL A 42 2.23 -8.00 -8.26
C VAL A 42 2.20 -9.53 -8.18
N LEU A 43 2.49 -10.07 -7.00
CA LEU A 43 2.52 -11.51 -6.74
C LEU A 43 1.12 -12.10 -6.56
N HIS A 44 0.23 -11.33 -5.94
CA HIS A 44 -1.16 -11.68 -5.69
C HIS A 44 -2.03 -10.41 -5.55
N SER A 45 -3.33 -10.54 -5.84
CA SER A 45 -4.29 -9.47 -5.65
C SER A 45 -5.69 -10.01 -5.36
N VAL A 46 -6.44 -9.31 -4.52
CA VAL A 46 -7.83 -9.61 -4.18
C VAL A 46 -8.66 -8.33 -4.26
N GLU A 47 -9.81 -8.42 -4.92
CA GLU A 47 -10.80 -7.34 -4.95
C GLU A 47 -11.56 -7.29 -3.63
N ILE A 48 -11.67 -6.10 -3.04
CA ILE A 48 -12.37 -5.83 -1.78
C ILE A 48 -13.19 -4.56 -1.93
N GLY A 49 -14.31 -4.43 -1.23
CA GLY A 49 -15.32 -3.36 -1.45
C GLY A 49 -14.77 -1.98 -1.85
N GLY A 50 -14.69 -1.72 -3.17
CA GLY A 50 -14.25 -0.46 -3.77
C GLY A 50 -12.81 -0.41 -4.30
N GLY A 51 -11.94 -1.37 -3.98
CA GLY A 51 -10.54 -1.36 -4.42
C GLY A 51 -9.88 -2.74 -4.47
N THR A 52 -8.59 -2.76 -4.78
CA THR A 52 -7.80 -3.98 -4.93
C THR A 52 -6.70 -4.03 -3.87
N LEU A 53 -6.68 -5.08 -3.04
CA LEU A 53 -5.55 -5.37 -2.17
C LEU A 53 -4.48 -6.12 -2.97
N ARG A 54 -3.21 -5.68 -2.91
CA ARG A 54 -2.11 -6.23 -3.71
C ARG A 54 -0.92 -6.58 -2.83
N TRP A 55 -0.37 -7.76 -3.07
CA TRP A 55 0.90 -8.22 -2.52
C TRP A 55 1.96 -8.01 -3.59
N VAL A 56 2.95 -7.21 -3.25
CA VAL A 56 3.98 -6.76 -4.19
C VAL A 56 5.34 -7.26 -3.71
N GLY A 57 6.16 -7.66 -4.67
CA GLY A 57 7.54 -8.08 -4.45
C GLY A 57 8.00 -9.08 -5.52
N GLU A 58 9.06 -9.80 -5.23
CA GLU A 58 9.68 -10.76 -6.15
C GLU A 58 9.81 -12.14 -5.49
N ALA A 59 9.08 -13.11 -6.03
CA ALA A 59 9.10 -14.47 -5.51
C ALA A 59 10.33 -15.24 -6.01
N PRO A 60 11.10 -15.89 -5.12
CA PRO A 60 12.16 -16.80 -5.54
C PRO A 60 11.62 -17.93 -6.40
N GLU A 61 12.39 -18.37 -7.41
CA GLU A 61 12.01 -19.50 -8.25
C GLU A 61 11.82 -20.77 -7.41
N GLY A 62 10.70 -21.47 -7.62
CA GLY A 62 10.37 -22.71 -6.92
C GLY A 62 9.89 -22.56 -5.47
N ALA A 63 9.82 -21.35 -4.92
CA ALA A 63 9.28 -21.08 -3.58
C ALA A 63 7.80 -20.64 -3.63
N PRO A 64 7.04 -20.76 -2.51
CA PRO A 64 5.74 -20.13 -2.39
C PRO A 64 5.83 -18.62 -2.63
N LYS A 65 4.90 -18.05 -3.41
CA LYS A 65 4.89 -16.62 -3.73
C LYS A 65 4.88 -15.71 -2.50
N THR A 66 4.28 -16.16 -1.40
CA THR A 66 4.25 -15.41 -0.13
C THR A 66 5.65 -15.06 0.38
N TYR A 67 6.67 -15.87 0.06
CA TYR A 67 8.05 -15.63 0.49
C TYR A 67 8.71 -14.47 -0.25
N GLY A 68 8.17 -14.05 -1.40
CA GLY A 68 8.63 -12.90 -2.15
C GLY A 68 7.92 -11.59 -1.81
N VAL A 69 6.96 -11.62 -0.88
CA VAL A 69 6.19 -10.42 -0.56
C VAL A 69 7.08 -9.45 0.21
N GLU A 70 7.19 -8.25 -0.31
CA GLU A 70 7.92 -7.14 0.31
C GLU A 70 6.96 -6.14 0.95
N ARG A 71 5.78 -5.97 0.36
CA ARG A 71 4.75 -5.06 0.85
C ARG A 71 3.34 -5.48 0.45
N LEU A 72 2.39 -4.98 1.22
CA LEU A 72 0.96 -5.04 0.95
C LEU A 72 0.45 -3.62 0.72
N GLU A 73 -0.41 -3.43 -0.27
CA GLU A 73 -0.97 -2.12 -0.59
C GLU A 73 -2.44 -2.23 -1.04
N LEU A 74 -3.23 -1.23 -0.71
CA LEU A 74 -4.59 -1.06 -1.22
C LEU A 74 -4.56 -0.09 -2.39
N VAL A 75 -5.11 -0.49 -3.53
CA VAL A 75 -5.37 0.40 -4.67
C VAL A 75 -6.83 0.78 -4.67
N LEU A 76 -7.13 2.07 -4.46
CA LEU A 76 -8.49 2.61 -4.38
C LEU A 76 -8.54 3.93 -5.17
N ASP A 77 -9.47 4.03 -6.12
CA ASP A 77 -9.63 5.21 -6.98
C ASP A 77 -8.31 5.67 -7.65
N GLY A 78 -7.49 4.72 -8.07
CA GLY A 78 -6.17 4.97 -8.67
C GLY A 78 -5.08 5.41 -7.68
N ARG A 79 -5.38 5.49 -6.38
CA ARG A 79 -4.42 5.80 -5.32
C ARG A 79 -3.90 4.53 -4.68
N VAL A 80 -2.61 4.50 -4.37
CA VAL A 80 -1.96 3.41 -3.62
C VAL A 80 -1.84 3.82 -2.16
N VAL A 81 -2.44 3.05 -1.27
CA VAL A 81 -2.37 3.22 0.18
C VAL A 81 -1.59 2.04 0.77
N PRO A 82 -0.33 2.25 1.17
CA PRO A 82 0.52 1.15 1.64
C PRO A 82 0.10 0.69 3.05
N PHE A 83 0.15 -0.61 3.29
CA PHE A 83 0.09 -1.15 4.64
C PHE A 83 1.45 -0.99 5.32
N ARG A 84 1.43 -0.42 6.52
CA ARG A 84 2.61 -0.24 7.37
C ARG A 84 2.40 -1.01 8.68
N PRO A 85 2.93 -2.24 8.82
CA PRO A 85 2.87 -2.96 10.09
C PRO A 85 3.57 -2.15 11.19
N LYS A 86 3.17 -2.37 12.45
CA LYS A 86 3.76 -1.69 13.61
C LYS A 86 5.16 -2.22 13.95
N GLY A 87 5.42 -3.48 13.63
CA GLY A 87 6.70 -4.16 13.81
C GLY A 87 7.23 -4.75 12.51
N GLU A 88 8.21 -5.63 12.64
CA GLU A 88 8.84 -6.30 11.51
C GLU A 88 8.02 -7.54 11.10
N LEU A 89 7.81 -7.70 9.79
CA LEU A 89 7.26 -8.91 9.19
C LEU A 89 8.35 -9.53 8.32
N HIS A 90 8.59 -10.82 8.48
CA HIS A 90 9.50 -11.58 7.65
C HIS A 90 8.75 -12.26 6.49
N PHE A 91 9.52 -12.80 5.55
CA PHE A 91 8.98 -13.53 4.39
C PHE A 91 7.98 -14.65 4.76
N SER A 92 8.12 -15.25 5.94
CA SER A 92 7.25 -16.32 6.44
C SER A 92 5.93 -15.85 7.03
N ASP A 93 5.81 -14.55 7.32
CA ASP A 93 4.68 -14.00 8.07
C ASP A 93 3.55 -13.53 7.14
N TRP A 94 3.82 -13.43 5.83
CA TRP A 94 2.85 -13.04 4.82
C TRP A 94 1.87 -14.17 4.49
N SER A 95 0.60 -13.80 4.36
CA SER A 95 -0.49 -14.66 3.91
C SER A 95 -1.32 -13.96 2.83
N PHE A 96 -1.90 -14.75 1.92
CA PHE A 96 -2.89 -14.27 0.95
C PHE A 96 -4.33 -14.41 1.47
N ASP A 97 -4.54 -15.19 2.53
CA ASP A 97 -5.86 -15.50 3.10
C ASP A 97 -6.30 -14.46 4.15
N VAL A 98 -6.02 -13.18 3.90
CA VAL A 98 -6.32 -12.09 4.85
C VAL A 98 -7.73 -11.54 4.72
N VAL A 99 -8.40 -11.78 3.58
CA VAL A 99 -9.74 -11.28 3.28
C VAL A 99 -10.78 -12.36 3.59
N SER A 100 -11.84 -12.01 4.30
CA SER A 100 -12.90 -12.97 4.63
C SER A 100 -13.63 -13.49 3.37
N PRO A 101 -14.24 -14.69 3.43
CA PRO A 101 -14.94 -15.29 2.29
C PRO A 101 -16.04 -14.42 1.67
N ASP A 102 -16.70 -13.57 2.48
CA ASP A 102 -17.73 -12.62 2.04
C ASP A 102 -17.17 -11.22 1.72
N GLY A 103 -15.86 -11.02 1.88
CA GLY A 103 -15.18 -9.75 1.67
C GLY A 103 -15.49 -8.68 2.71
N ALA A 104 -16.17 -9.00 3.82
CA ALA A 104 -16.54 -8.03 4.84
C ALA A 104 -15.36 -7.60 5.73
N TRP A 105 -14.37 -8.46 5.90
CA TRP A 105 -13.26 -8.28 6.83
C TRP A 105 -11.90 -8.47 6.16
N VAL A 106 -10.91 -7.72 6.63
CA VAL A 106 -9.49 -7.90 6.32
C VAL A 106 -8.72 -8.00 7.63
N VAL A 107 -7.86 -9.02 7.75
CA VAL A 107 -7.04 -9.29 8.93
C VAL A 107 -5.58 -9.05 8.60
N LEU A 108 -4.95 -8.11 9.31
CA LEU A 108 -3.58 -7.67 9.05
C LEU A 108 -2.68 -7.94 10.25
N LEU A 109 -1.66 -8.78 10.07
CA LEU A 109 -0.64 -9.02 11.08
C LEU A 109 0.21 -7.76 11.27
N GLN A 110 0.33 -7.27 12.50
CA GLN A 110 1.03 -6.01 12.79
C GLN A 110 2.53 -6.19 13.10
N ASP A 111 2.93 -7.40 13.49
CA ASP A 111 4.27 -7.82 13.86
C ASP A 111 4.26 -9.35 13.84
N ARG A 112 5.39 -10.02 13.62
CA ARG A 112 5.55 -11.49 13.74
C ARG A 112 4.85 -12.09 14.97
N THR A 113 4.89 -11.41 16.11
CA THR A 113 4.28 -11.88 17.37
C THR A 113 2.88 -11.31 17.63
N GLY A 114 2.30 -10.66 16.62
CA GLY A 114 1.00 -10.02 16.69
C GLY A 114 1.01 -8.61 17.28
N PRO A 115 -0.18 -8.03 17.47
CA PRO A 115 -1.48 -8.63 17.24
C PRO A 115 -1.84 -8.70 15.74
N PHE A 116 -2.89 -9.45 15.42
CA PHE A 116 -3.66 -9.17 14.23
C PHE A 116 -4.60 -7.99 14.47
N HIS A 117 -4.74 -7.16 13.46
CA HIS A 117 -5.80 -6.15 13.39
C HIS A 117 -6.85 -6.61 12.39
N ALA A 118 -8.08 -6.84 12.85
CA ALA A 118 -9.21 -7.08 11.96
C ALA A 118 -9.95 -5.77 11.70
N VAL A 119 -10.20 -5.49 10.42
CA VAL A 119 -10.78 -4.23 9.94
C VAL A 119 -11.88 -4.57 8.95
N ARG A 120 -13.03 -3.89 9.05
CA ARG A 120 -14.07 -4.01 8.02
C ARG A 120 -13.53 -3.47 6.70
N SER A 121 -13.71 -4.17 5.59
CA SER A 121 -13.16 -3.80 4.28
C SER A 121 -13.52 -2.37 3.86
N ARG A 122 -14.76 -1.94 4.13
CA ARG A 122 -15.25 -0.57 3.88
C ARG A 122 -14.49 0.55 4.63
N ARG A 123 -13.77 0.19 5.71
CA ARG A 123 -12.95 1.09 6.53
C ARG A 123 -11.46 0.91 6.28
N LEU A 124 -11.06 -0.02 5.41
CA LEU A 124 -9.66 -0.38 5.25
C LEU A 124 -8.81 0.83 4.81
N ALA A 125 -9.31 1.64 3.88
CA ALA A 125 -8.58 2.82 3.40
C ALA A 125 -8.26 3.83 4.54
N THR A 126 -9.26 4.18 5.36
CA THR A 126 -9.06 5.09 6.50
C THR A 126 -8.16 4.49 7.57
N TYR A 127 -8.26 3.17 7.78
CA TYR A 127 -7.37 2.45 8.68
C TYR A 127 -5.91 2.48 8.20
N LEU A 128 -5.65 2.16 6.93
CA LEU A 128 -4.29 2.16 6.36
C LEU A 128 -3.68 3.56 6.29
N ALA A 129 -4.52 4.60 6.16
CA ALA A 129 -4.10 6.00 6.25
C ALA A 129 -3.74 6.45 7.68
N GLY A 130 -4.00 5.62 8.70
CA GLY A 130 -3.78 5.96 10.11
C GLY A 130 -4.87 6.86 10.71
N GLU A 131 -6.00 7.01 10.02
CA GLU A 131 -7.11 7.88 10.42
C GLU A 131 -8.14 7.16 11.30
N SER A 132 -8.03 5.83 11.44
CA SER A 132 -8.92 5.07 12.31
C SER A 132 -8.25 3.85 12.94
N GLU A 133 -8.66 3.51 14.16
CA GLU A 133 -8.29 2.28 14.85
C GLU A 133 -8.89 1.04 14.18
N PRO A 134 -8.29 -0.16 14.39
CA PRO A 134 -8.87 -1.41 13.92
C PRO A 134 -10.23 -1.67 14.58
N ASP A 135 -11.11 -2.39 13.90
CA ASP A 135 -12.40 -2.78 14.46
C ASP A 135 -12.25 -3.83 15.58
N ARG A 136 -11.23 -4.70 15.48
CA ARG A 136 -10.82 -5.64 16.52
C ARG A 136 -9.30 -5.82 16.53
N VAL A 137 -8.76 -6.02 17.74
CA VAL A 137 -7.39 -6.48 17.96
C VAL A 137 -7.49 -7.95 18.40
N ILE A 138 -6.74 -8.83 17.76
CA ILE A 138 -6.79 -10.28 17.97
C ILE A 138 -5.38 -10.79 18.25
N GLY A 139 -5.25 -11.67 19.23
CA GLY A 139 -3.97 -12.26 19.63
C GLY A 139 -3.60 -11.91 21.06
N TYR A 140 -2.33 -12.14 21.40
CA TYR A 140 -1.86 -12.19 22.78
C TYR A 140 -2.04 -10.86 23.55
N GLU A 141 -2.81 -10.92 24.63
CA GLU A 141 -3.05 -9.81 25.58
C GLU A 141 -2.14 -9.84 26.81
N GLY A 142 -1.15 -10.74 26.86
CA GLY A 142 -0.29 -10.87 28.03
C GLY A 142 0.81 -9.79 28.12
N PRO A 143 1.61 -9.83 29.21
CA PRO A 143 2.60 -8.81 29.51
C PRO A 143 3.58 -8.57 28.35
N ALA A 144 4.07 -7.35 28.20
CA ALA A 144 5.12 -7.02 27.23
C ALA A 144 6.45 -7.72 27.54
N GLU A 145 6.65 -8.14 28.78
CA GLU A 145 7.84 -8.83 29.25
C GLU A 145 7.63 -10.35 29.20
N GLY A 146 8.35 -11.04 28.31
CA GLY A 146 8.33 -12.49 28.20
C GLY A 146 8.38 -13.00 26.76
N PHE A 147 8.42 -14.32 26.61
CA PHE A 147 8.27 -14.98 25.31
C PHE A 147 6.87 -14.73 24.77
N ARG A 148 6.76 -14.25 23.53
CA ARG A 148 5.49 -14.09 22.82
C ARG A 148 5.38 -15.14 21.73
N PRO A 149 4.24 -15.86 21.64
CA PRO A 149 4.04 -16.80 20.56
C PRO A 149 4.06 -16.07 19.22
N VAL A 150 4.62 -16.72 18.20
CA VAL A 150 4.52 -16.22 16.82
C VAL A 150 3.10 -16.49 16.35
N LEU A 151 2.41 -15.47 15.84
CA LEU A 151 1.08 -15.66 15.29
C LEU A 151 1.21 -16.11 13.83
N THR A 152 0.69 -17.28 13.51
CA THR A 152 0.78 -17.85 12.16
C THR A 152 -0.57 -18.35 11.66
N GLY A 153 -0.68 -18.50 10.34
CA GLY A 153 -1.79 -19.18 9.71
C GLY A 153 -3.17 -18.56 9.94
N PRO A 154 -3.35 -17.23 9.79
CA PRO A 154 -4.71 -16.68 9.72
C PRO A 154 -5.41 -17.36 8.54
N ARG A 155 -6.48 -18.10 8.85
CA ARG A 155 -7.31 -18.78 7.87
C ARG A 155 -8.77 -18.56 8.22
N TRP A 156 -9.57 -18.21 7.22
CA TRP A 156 -11.00 -18.11 7.40
C TRP A 156 -11.64 -19.49 7.33
N THR A 157 -12.36 -19.88 8.37
CA THR A 157 -13.12 -21.14 8.39
C THR A 157 -14.60 -20.91 8.09
N ALA A 158 -15.07 -19.67 8.25
CA ALA A 158 -16.37 -19.17 7.83
C ALA A 158 -16.27 -17.66 7.55
N PRO A 159 -17.31 -17.01 6.98
CA PRO A 159 -17.28 -15.58 6.65
C PRO A 159 -16.79 -14.66 7.79
N HIS A 160 -17.16 -14.95 9.04
CA HIS A 160 -16.78 -14.12 10.18
C HIS A 160 -15.93 -14.87 11.22
N THR A 161 -15.43 -16.06 10.87
CA THR A 161 -14.69 -16.93 11.77
C THR A 161 -13.25 -17.03 11.29
N LEU A 162 -12.33 -16.47 12.08
CA LEU A 162 -10.89 -16.55 11.84
C LEU A 162 -10.29 -17.61 12.75
N HIS A 163 -9.53 -18.52 12.18
CA HIS A 163 -8.64 -19.43 12.89
C HIS A 163 -7.19 -18.96 12.74
N TYR A 164 -6.39 -19.07 13.80
CA TYR A 164 -4.95 -18.83 13.76
C TYR A 164 -4.23 -19.71 14.81
N THR A 165 -2.91 -19.84 14.68
CA THR A 165 -2.10 -20.63 15.61
C THR A 165 -1.12 -19.73 16.36
N GLU A 166 -1.08 -19.86 17.68
CA GLU A 166 -0.08 -19.27 18.56
C GLU A 166 1.10 -20.24 18.65
N ALA A 167 2.09 -20.06 17.78
CA ALA A 167 3.25 -20.94 17.73
C ALA A 167 4.20 -20.65 18.90
N SER A 168 4.27 -21.62 19.82
CA SER A 168 5.17 -21.65 20.97
C SER A 168 5.75 -23.08 21.13
N GLU A 169 6.39 -23.38 22.27
CA GLU A 169 6.78 -24.76 22.60
C GLU A 169 5.58 -25.72 22.63
N ALA A 170 4.42 -25.23 23.08
CA ALA A 170 3.14 -25.92 23.00
C ALA A 170 2.19 -25.08 22.11
N PRO A 171 2.12 -25.37 20.79
CA PRO A 171 1.30 -24.57 19.89
C PRO A 171 -0.18 -24.69 20.24
N GLU A 172 -0.87 -23.55 20.25
CA GLU A 172 -2.31 -23.48 20.53
C GLU A 172 -3.07 -22.95 19.31
N ASP A 173 -4.07 -23.70 18.88
CA ASP A 173 -5.00 -23.24 17.86
C ASP A 173 -6.10 -22.37 18.49
N ARG A 174 -6.35 -21.23 17.86
CA ARG A 174 -7.31 -20.23 18.30
C ARG A 174 -8.36 -20.01 17.23
N THR A 175 -9.57 -19.68 17.67
CA THR A 175 -10.68 -19.30 16.79
C THR A 175 -11.38 -18.08 17.36
N VAL A 176 -11.68 -17.10 16.51
CA VAL A 176 -12.32 -15.84 16.87
C VAL A 176 -13.46 -15.54 15.91
N GLU A 177 -14.60 -15.15 16.47
CA GLU A 177 -15.78 -14.66 15.76
C GLU A 177 -15.78 -13.13 15.72
N LEU A 178 -15.80 -12.53 14.54
CA LEU A 178 -15.73 -11.07 14.36
C LEU A 178 -17.09 -10.39 14.31
N GLY A 179 -18.15 -11.19 14.16
CA GLY A 179 -19.51 -10.70 13.95
C GLY A 179 -19.72 -10.10 12.54
N PRO A 180 -20.98 -9.78 12.21
CA PRO A 180 -21.35 -9.16 10.93
C PRO A 180 -20.93 -7.68 10.83
#